data_AF-A0A1V5QED2-F1
#
_entry.id   AF-A0A1V5QED2-F1
#
_cell.length_a   1.000
_cell.length_b   1.000
_cell.length_c   1.000
_cell.angle_alpha   90.00
_cell.angle_beta   90.00
_cell.angle_gamma   90.00
#
_symmetry.space_group_name_H-M   'P 1'
#
loop_
_entity.id
_entity.type
_entity.pdbx_description
1 polymer ?
#
loop_
_entity_poly.entity_id
_entity_poly.type
_entity_poly.pdbx_seq_one_letter_code
_entity_poly.pdbx_strand_id
1 'polypeptide(L)'
;MKTLTISDRENMILAMQDEIRRSEESRYDHRLHGVLLVAQGATCPEVARLLGDAPRTVEYWVRRFEERGFSGLAEGERAGRPRRLDDTQMERIEQVLRKTPAEAGMADGGVWDGQTLSAFLKQEFDLTLQVRQCQRLFRQLGFRLRKPRPLIAHADPEAQAAYKKTPQTGRQSKRRPVGHR
;
A
#
# COMPACT_ATOMS: atom_id res chain seq x y z
N MET A 1 -29.75 26.06 -43.56
CA MET A 1 -28.33 25.83 -43.15
C MET A 1 -27.88 24.49 -43.70
N LYS A 2 -26.62 24.37 -44.15
CA LYS A 2 -26.06 23.06 -44.56
C LYS A 2 -25.79 22.21 -43.32
N THR A 3 -26.14 20.93 -43.38
CA THR A 3 -25.82 19.97 -42.33
C THR A 3 -24.31 19.72 -42.33
N LEU A 4 -23.67 19.92 -41.18
CA LEU A 4 -22.27 19.56 -40.98
C LEU A 4 -22.21 18.06 -40.66
N THR A 5 -21.25 17.36 -41.24
CA THR A 5 -21.02 15.94 -41.01
C THR A 5 -19.60 15.70 -40.53
N ILE A 6 -19.44 14.72 -39.63
CA ILE A 6 -18.15 14.25 -39.17
C ILE A 6 -17.79 13.01 -39.99
N SER A 7 -16.60 13.00 -40.58
CA SER A 7 -16.05 11.83 -41.28
C SER A 7 -15.74 10.72 -40.29
N ASP A 8 -15.98 9.46 -40.69
CA ASP A 8 -15.77 8.28 -39.83
C ASP A 8 -16.49 8.38 -38.46
N ARG A 9 -17.78 8.70 -38.52
CA ARG A 9 -18.61 9.01 -37.34
C ARG A 9 -18.51 7.96 -36.23
N GLU A 10 -18.52 6.68 -36.58
CA GLU A 10 -18.54 5.60 -35.58
C GLU A 10 -17.27 5.58 -34.73
N ASN A 11 -16.10 5.62 -35.38
CA ASN A 11 -14.82 5.67 -34.67
C ASN A 11 -14.67 6.99 -33.90
N MET A 12 -15.17 8.09 -34.46
CA MET A 12 -15.04 9.39 -33.83
C MET A 12 -15.96 9.55 -32.61
N ILE A 13 -17.13 8.91 -32.59
CA ILE A 13 -17.99 8.82 -31.40
C ILE A 13 -17.24 8.11 -30.27
N LEU A 14 -16.61 6.96 -30.55
CA LEU A 14 -15.86 6.21 -29.55
C LEU A 14 -14.67 7.02 -29.02
N ALA A 15 -13.90 7.65 -29.90
CA ALA A 15 -12.77 8.50 -29.51
C ALA A 15 -13.20 9.68 -28.62
N MET A 16 -14.32 10.35 -28.94
CA MET A 16 -14.86 11.42 -28.11
C MET A 16 -15.34 10.92 -26.76
N GLN A 17 -16.00 9.76 -26.71
CA GLN A 17 -16.42 9.15 -25.44
C GLN A 17 -15.24 8.80 -24.55
N ASP A 18 -14.14 8.31 -25.12
CA ASP A 18 -12.90 8.05 -24.37
C ASP A 18 -12.25 9.35 -23.87
N GLU A 19 -12.22 10.39 -24.71
CA GLU A 19 -11.69 11.70 -24.30
C GLU A 19 -12.53 12.31 -23.16
N ILE A 20 -13.85 12.20 -23.23
CA ILE A 20 -14.77 12.63 -22.15
C ILE A 20 -14.46 11.89 -20.83
N ARG A 21 -14.02 10.63 -20.91
CA ARG A 21 -13.71 9.80 -19.74
C ARG A 21 -12.28 9.96 -19.24
N ARG A 22 -11.42 10.70 -19.97
CA ARG A 22 -9.98 10.75 -19.75
C ARG A 22 -9.57 11.41 -18.43
N SER A 23 -10.25 12.48 -18.03
CA SER A 23 -9.90 13.26 -16.84
C SER A 23 -11.04 13.30 -15.82
N GLU A 24 -10.71 13.61 -14.57
CA GLU A 24 -11.72 13.84 -13.52
C GLU A 24 -12.62 15.03 -13.83
N GLU A 25 -12.02 16.13 -14.32
CA GLU A 25 -12.72 17.34 -14.74
C GLU A 25 -13.69 17.06 -15.90
N SER A 26 -13.24 16.34 -16.94
CA SER A 26 -14.12 16.02 -18.07
C SER A 26 -15.28 15.12 -17.66
N ARG A 27 -15.04 14.14 -16.79
CA ARG A 27 -16.10 13.31 -16.21
C ARG A 27 -17.03 14.11 -15.30
N TYR A 28 -16.56 15.14 -14.63
CA TYR A 28 -17.39 16.07 -13.86
C TYR A 28 -18.32 16.85 -14.79
N ASP A 29 -17.76 17.48 -15.83
CA ASP A 29 -18.52 18.26 -16.80
C ASP A 29 -19.54 17.43 -17.58
N HIS A 30 -19.20 16.18 -17.89
CA HIS A 30 -20.14 15.24 -18.53
C HIS A 30 -21.35 14.96 -17.65
N ARG A 31 -21.12 14.71 -16.35
CA ARG A 31 -22.18 14.52 -15.36
C ARG A 31 -23.00 15.80 -15.19
N LEU A 32 -22.35 16.96 -15.18
CA LEU A 32 -22.99 18.27 -15.09
C LEU A 32 -23.93 18.51 -16.28
N HIS A 33 -23.50 18.20 -17.51
CA HIS A 33 -24.36 18.27 -18.70
C HIS A 33 -25.55 17.32 -18.59
N GLY A 34 -25.34 16.09 -18.11
CA GLY A 34 -26.43 15.14 -17.87
C GLY A 34 -27.50 15.68 -16.92
N VAL A 35 -27.08 16.25 -15.78
CA VAL A 35 -28.00 16.85 -14.81
C VAL A 35 -28.67 18.11 -15.39
N LEU A 36 -27.94 18.94 -16.13
CA LEU A 36 -28.49 20.12 -16.79
C LEU A 36 -29.62 19.76 -17.76
N LEU A 37 -29.44 18.70 -18.57
CA LEU A 37 -30.48 18.25 -19.50
C LEU A 37 -31.73 17.76 -18.75
N VAL A 38 -31.56 17.06 -17.63
CA VAL A 38 -32.69 16.67 -16.78
C VAL A 38 -33.39 17.89 -16.18
N ALA A 39 -32.63 18.88 -15.70
CA ALA A 39 -33.19 20.13 -15.20
C ALA A 39 -33.94 20.94 -16.27
N GLN A 40 -33.60 20.76 -17.55
CA GLN A 40 -34.30 21.33 -18.70
C GLN A 40 -35.55 20.53 -19.12
N GLY A 41 -35.88 19.45 -18.41
CA GLY A 41 -37.09 18.66 -18.61
C GLY A 41 -36.91 17.36 -19.39
N ALA A 42 -35.68 17.00 -19.77
CA ALA A 42 -35.42 15.70 -20.39
C ALA A 42 -35.52 14.57 -19.34
N THR A 43 -36.02 13.41 -19.76
CA THR A 43 -36.05 12.22 -18.90
C THR A 43 -34.68 11.54 -18.83
N CYS A 44 -34.39 10.83 -17.73
CA CYS A 44 -33.12 10.11 -17.57
C CYS A 44 -32.82 9.14 -18.75
N PRO A 45 -33.79 8.40 -19.30
CA PRO A 45 -33.56 7.55 -20.48
C PRO A 45 -33.23 8.33 -21.77
N GLU A 46 -33.77 9.54 -21.95
CA GLU A 46 -33.46 10.39 -23.10
C GLU A 46 -32.04 10.94 -23.00
N VAL A 47 -31.67 11.45 -21.82
CA VAL A 47 -30.32 11.94 -21.54
C VAL A 47 -29.28 10.83 -21.72
N ALA A 48 -29.56 9.63 -21.19
CA ALA A 48 -28.72 8.46 -21.35
C ALA A 48 -28.48 8.12 -22.83
N ARG A 49 -29.51 8.21 -23.66
CA ARG A 49 -29.39 7.99 -25.12
C ARG A 49 -28.57 9.06 -25.82
N LEU A 50 -28.71 10.32 -25.40
CA LEU A 50 -27.95 11.45 -25.95
C LEU A 50 -26.46 11.37 -25.59
N LEU A 51 -26.15 11.02 -24.34
CA LEU A 51 -24.80 11.05 -23.80
C LEU A 51 -24.04 9.71 -23.95
N GLY A 52 -24.74 8.62 -24.27
CA GLY A 52 -24.13 7.30 -24.40
C GLY A 52 -23.89 6.61 -23.06
N ASP A 53 -24.76 6.86 -22.08
CA ASP A 53 -24.71 6.28 -20.74
C ASP A 53 -25.90 5.34 -20.47
N ALA A 54 -25.84 4.61 -19.36
CA ALA A 54 -26.99 3.83 -18.90
C ALA A 54 -28.00 4.76 -18.18
N PRO A 55 -29.33 4.57 -18.35
CA PRO A 55 -30.35 5.38 -17.67
C PRO A 55 -30.16 5.47 -16.15
N ARG A 56 -29.84 4.33 -15.53
CA ARG A 56 -29.57 4.24 -14.09
C ARG A 56 -28.35 5.06 -13.64
N THR A 57 -27.37 5.25 -14.51
CA THR A 57 -26.20 6.09 -14.24
C THR A 57 -26.60 7.56 -14.15
N VAL A 58 -27.44 8.02 -15.08
CA VAL A 58 -27.99 9.39 -15.07
C VAL A 58 -28.85 9.62 -13.82
N GLU A 59 -29.71 8.65 -13.47
CA GLU A 59 -30.48 8.70 -12.21
C GLU A 59 -29.59 8.89 -10.98
N TYR A 60 -28.45 8.19 -10.93
CA TYR A 60 -27.49 8.35 -9.84
C TYR A 60 -26.83 9.73 -9.81
N TRP A 61 -26.55 10.33 -10.96
CA TRP A 61 -26.00 11.68 -11.01
C TRP A 61 -27.00 12.70 -10.49
N VAL A 62 -28.25 12.63 -10.95
CA VAL A 62 -29.34 13.50 -10.47
C VAL A 62 -29.53 13.35 -8.98
N ARG A 63 -29.64 12.12 -8.47
CA ARG A 63 -29.80 11.87 -7.04
C ARG A 63 -28.65 12.43 -6.21
N ARG A 64 -27.40 12.23 -6.64
CA ARG A 64 -26.23 12.78 -5.92
C ARG A 64 -26.21 14.30 -5.95
N PHE A 65 -26.64 14.91 -7.05
CA PHE A 65 -26.78 16.35 -7.15
C PHE A 65 -27.85 16.89 -6.20
N GLU A 66 -29.02 16.25 -6.13
CA GLU A 66 -30.06 16.64 -5.16
C GLU A 66 -29.59 16.47 -3.70
N GLU A 67 -28.80 15.43 -3.41
CA GLU A 67 -28.29 15.17 -2.05
C GLU A 67 -27.12 16.08 -1.63
N ARG A 68 -26.23 16.47 -2.55
CA ARG A 68 -24.92 17.10 -2.23
C ARG A 68 -24.56 18.31 -3.09
N GLY A 69 -25.47 18.76 -3.96
CA GLY A 69 -25.22 19.79 -4.96
C GLY A 69 -24.09 19.42 -5.92
N PHE A 70 -23.36 20.43 -6.39
CA PHE A 70 -22.23 20.28 -7.30
C PHE A 70 -21.15 19.31 -6.80
N SER A 71 -20.94 19.21 -5.48
CA SER A 71 -19.96 18.28 -4.90
C SER A 71 -20.33 16.80 -5.15
N GLY A 72 -21.63 16.48 -5.32
CA GLY A 72 -22.10 15.13 -5.62
C GLY A 72 -21.72 14.65 -7.04
N LEU A 73 -21.36 15.57 -7.91
CA LEU A 73 -20.89 15.28 -9.27
C LEU A 73 -19.37 15.15 -9.35
N ALA A 74 -18.62 15.51 -8.30
CA ALA A 74 -17.18 15.26 -8.26
C ALA A 74 -16.88 13.76 -8.24
N GLU A 75 -15.71 13.35 -8.73
CA GLU A 75 -15.21 12.04 -8.35
C GLU A 75 -14.73 12.08 -6.90
N GLY A 76 -15.24 11.16 -6.08
CA GLY A 76 -14.74 10.99 -4.72
C GLY A 76 -13.43 10.21 -4.72
N GLU A 77 -12.63 10.40 -3.68
CA GLU A 77 -11.49 9.52 -3.41
C GLU A 77 -11.98 8.08 -3.29
N ARG A 78 -11.56 7.23 -4.23
CA ARG A 78 -11.78 5.79 -4.12
C ARG A 78 -10.83 5.29 -3.04
N ALA A 79 -11.31 5.21 -1.80
CA ALA A 79 -10.64 4.41 -0.78
C ALA A 79 -10.48 3.01 -1.39
N GLY A 80 -9.23 2.60 -1.64
CA GLY A 80 -8.94 1.26 -2.15
C GLY A 80 -9.45 0.17 -1.20
N ARG A 81 -9.12 -1.09 -1.46
CA ARG A 81 -9.49 -2.18 -0.55
C ARG A 81 -9.11 -1.79 0.89
N PRO A 82 -10.05 -1.81 1.86
CA PRO A 82 -9.76 -1.40 3.22
C PRO A 82 -8.58 -2.21 3.74
N ARG A 83 -7.61 -1.52 4.35
CA ARG A 83 -6.46 -2.16 4.97
C ARG A 83 -7.00 -3.10 6.06
N ARG A 84 -6.45 -4.31 6.14
CA ARG A 84 -6.82 -5.27 7.20
C ARG A 84 -6.43 -4.78 8.60
N LEU A 85 -5.53 -3.80 8.66
CA LEU A 85 -5.09 -3.13 9.87
C LEU A 85 -5.56 -1.68 9.79
N ASP A 86 -6.23 -1.21 10.85
CA ASP A 86 -6.52 0.21 11.01
C ASP A 86 -5.26 0.98 11.46
N ASP A 87 -5.32 2.30 11.45
CA ASP A 87 -4.17 3.15 11.74
C ASP A 87 -3.70 3.00 13.21
N THR A 88 -4.64 2.80 14.15
CA THR A 88 -4.34 2.55 15.57
C THR A 88 -3.57 1.25 15.77
N GLN A 89 -3.99 0.18 15.08
CA GLN A 89 -3.31 -1.12 15.08
C GLN A 89 -1.92 -0.99 14.47
N MET A 90 -1.78 -0.23 13.39
CA MET A 90 -0.48 0.02 12.75
C MET A 90 0.49 0.74 13.71
N GLU A 91 0.05 1.79 14.40
CA GLU A 91 0.86 2.51 15.39
C GLU A 91 1.26 1.59 16.55
N ARG A 92 0.32 0.78 17.04
CA ARG A 92 0.58 -0.18 18.12
C ARG A 92 1.62 -1.22 17.70
N ILE A 93 1.52 -1.76 16.49
CA ILE A 93 2.50 -2.70 15.95
C ILE A 93 3.88 -2.04 15.85
N GLU A 94 3.96 -0.81 15.37
CA GLU A 94 5.24 -0.08 15.30
C GLU A 94 5.89 0.09 16.68
N GLN A 95 5.10 0.46 17.70
CA GLN A 95 5.60 0.59 19.07
C GLN A 95 6.12 -0.74 19.64
N VAL A 96 5.41 -1.84 19.37
CA VAL A 96 5.77 -3.18 19.85
C VAL A 96 7.02 -3.71 19.14
N LEU A 97 7.15 -3.48 17.83
CA LEU A 97 8.31 -3.91 17.06
C LEU A 97 9.64 -3.22 17.45
N ARG A 98 9.57 -2.08 18.15
CA ARG A 98 10.75 -1.42 18.74
C ARG A 98 11.26 -2.09 20.01
N LYS A 99 10.43 -2.92 20.66
CA LYS A 99 10.78 -3.74 21.82
C LYS A 99 11.27 -5.11 21.37
N THR A 100 11.88 -5.88 22.26
CA THR A 100 12.17 -7.29 21.96
C THR A 100 10.89 -8.15 22.01
N PRO A 101 10.81 -9.28 21.29
CA PRO A 101 9.65 -10.18 21.39
C PRO A 101 9.33 -10.59 22.84
N ALA A 102 10.37 -10.81 23.66
CA ALA A 102 10.20 -11.15 25.08
C ALA A 102 9.51 -10.02 25.88
N GLU A 103 9.89 -8.76 25.65
CA GLU A 103 9.24 -7.59 26.26
C GLU A 103 7.80 -7.39 25.77
N ALA A 104 7.47 -7.94 24.61
CA ALA A 104 6.12 -7.94 24.04
C ALA A 104 5.27 -9.16 24.46
N GLY A 105 5.77 -10.00 25.37
CA GLY A 105 5.05 -11.19 25.86
C GLY A 105 5.15 -12.42 24.96
N MET A 106 6.08 -12.46 24.00
CA MET A 106 6.32 -13.59 23.12
C MET A 106 7.38 -14.54 23.67
N ALA A 107 7.16 -15.85 23.52
CA ALA A 107 8.06 -16.89 24.05
C ALA A 107 9.41 -17.01 23.31
N ASP A 108 9.46 -16.62 22.02
CA ASP A 108 10.65 -16.77 21.17
C ASP A 108 11.60 -15.57 21.31
N GLY A 109 12.63 -15.70 22.16
CA GLY A 109 13.44 -14.58 22.62
C GLY A 109 14.71 -14.30 21.81
N GLY A 110 14.65 -13.29 20.93
CA GLY A 110 15.83 -12.55 20.49
C GLY A 110 15.57 -11.49 19.42
N VAL A 111 14.89 -11.85 18.34
CA VAL A 111 14.63 -10.96 17.18
C VAL A 111 13.24 -11.24 16.65
N TRP A 112 12.52 -10.18 16.25
CA TRP A 112 11.25 -10.33 15.55
C TRP A 112 11.42 -11.07 14.23
N ASP A 113 10.65 -12.13 14.02
CA ASP A 113 10.47 -12.76 12.73
C ASP A 113 8.99 -12.71 12.29
N GLY A 114 8.70 -13.18 11.07
CA GLY A 114 7.35 -13.13 10.53
C GLY A 114 6.36 -14.07 11.22
N GLN A 115 6.84 -15.15 11.84
CA GLN A 115 6.01 -16.10 12.58
C GLN A 115 5.68 -15.55 13.97
N THR A 116 6.67 -15.00 14.67
CA THR A 116 6.49 -14.30 15.94
C THR A 116 5.53 -13.12 15.79
N LEU A 117 5.68 -12.30 14.74
CA LEU A 117 4.74 -11.21 14.47
C LEU A 117 3.33 -11.73 14.14
N SER A 118 3.21 -12.82 13.37
CA SER A 118 1.88 -13.42 13.12
C SER A 118 1.21 -13.92 14.40
N ALA A 119 1.98 -14.51 15.33
CA ALA A 119 1.47 -14.98 16.60
C ALA A 119 1.05 -13.82 17.50
N PHE A 120 1.86 -12.75 17.55
CA PHE A 120 1.52 -11.52 18.27
C PHE A 120 0.20 -10.91 17.76
N LEU A 121 0.04 -10.77 16.45
CA LEU A 121 -1.19 -10.20 15.87
C LEU A 121 -2.44 -11.02 16.16
N LYS A 122 -2.29 -12.35 16.22
CA LYS A 122 -3.37 -13.24 16.63
C LYS A 122 -3.72 -13.07 18.12
N GLN A 123 -2.72 -12.89 18.98
CA GLN A 123 -2.93 -12.74 20.43
C GLN A 123 -3.53 -11.38 20.81
N GLU A 124 -3.03 -10.28 20.22
CA GLU A 124 -3.43 -8.92 20.59
C GLU A 124 -4.71 -8.47 19.85
N PHE A 125 -4.88 -8.86 18.58
CA PHE A 125 -5.93 -8.32 17.71
C PHE A 125 -6.87 -9.39 17.10
N ASP A 126 -6.68 -10.68 17.41
CA ASP A 126 -7.37 -11.80 16.75
C ASP A 126 -7.22 -11.82 15.21
N LEU A 127 -6.14 -11.21 14.71
CA LEU A 127 -5.87 -11.10 13.28
C LEU A 127 -4.86 -12.13 12.80
N THR A 128 -5.30 -13.02 11.92
CA THR A 128 -4.42 -13.99 11.25
C THR A 128 -3.87 -13.41 9.94
N LEU A 129 -2.63 -12.91 9.99
CA LEU A 129 -1.86 -12.54 8.80
C LEU A 129 -0.89 -13.65 8.42
N GLN A 130 -0.70 -13.88 7.13
CA GLN A 130 0.31 -14.83 6.67
C GLN A 130 1.72 -14.29 6.94
N VAL A 131 2.69 -15.18 7.18
CA VAL A 131 4.10 -14.83 7.44
C VAL A 131 4.67 -13.86 6.40
N ARG A 132 4.32 -14.03 5.11
CA ARG A 132 4.75 -13.09 4.05
C ARG A 132 4.16 -11.69 4.20
N GLN A 133 2.94 -11.56 4.71
CA GLN A 133 2.32 -10.27 5.00
C GLN A 133 3.00 -9.60 6.19
N CYS A 134 3.30 -10.35 7.25
CA CYS A 134 4.10 -9.89 8.39
C CYS A 134 5.50 -9.41 7.94
N GLN A 135 6.16 -10.15 7.04
CA GLN A 135 7.46 -9.76 6.48
C GLN A 135 7.39 -8.47 5.65
N ARG A 136 6.30 -8.25 4.90
CA ARG A 136 6.07 -6.98 4.19
C ARG A 136 5.88 -5.83 5.18
N LEU A 137 5.19 -6.09 6.29
CA LEU A 137 4.94 -5.10 7.33
C LEU A 137 6.25 -4.55 7.92
N PHE A 138 7.23 -5.42 8.20
CA PHE A 138 8.57 -4.98 8.62
C PHE A 138 9.20 -3.98 7.64
N ARG A 139 9.11 -4.26 6.33
CA ARG A 139 9.68 -3.39 5.30
C ARG A 139 8.94 -2.06 5.19
N GLN A 140 7.61 -2.09 5.29
CA GLN A 140 6.77 -0.90 5.24
C GLN A 140 7.05 0.04 6.43
N LEU A 141 7.30 -0.53 7.61
CA LEU A 141 7.64 0.20 8.83
C LEU A 141 9.15 0.54 8.93
N GLY A 142 9.94 0.31 7.88
CA GLY A 142 11.35 0.70 7.81
C GLY A 142 12.32 -0.20 8.59
N PHE A 143 11.88 -1.35 9.11
CA PHE A 143 12.77 -2.29 9.80
C PHE A 143 13.68 -3.03 8.82
N ARG A 144 14.94 -3.23 9.23
CA ARG A 144 15.94 -3.98 8.46
C ARG A 144 16.09 -5.39 9.02
N LEU A 145 16.23 -6.36 8.13
CA LEU A 145 16.49 -7.75 8.52
C LEU A 145 17.86 -7.85 9.20
N ARG A 146 17.87 -8.32 10.45
CA ARG A 146 19.09 -8.66 11.19
C ARG A 146 19.21 -10.17 11.28
N LYS A 147 20.38 -10.70 10.91
CA LYS A 147 20.70 -12.10 11.16
C LYS A 147 21.21 -12.22 12.61
N PRO A 148 20.55 -13.01 13.48
CA PRO A 148 21.07 -13.25 14.81
C PRO A 148 22.44 -13.93 14.72
N ARG A 149 23.37 -13.52 15.59
CA ARG A 149 24.69 -14.15 15.68
C ARG A 149 24.48 -15.55 16.27
N PRO A 150 24.91 -16.65 15.61
CA PRO A 150 24.75 -17.98 16.15
C PRO A 150 25.50 -18.09 17.48
N LEU A 151 24.79 -18.49 18.54
CA LEU A 151 25.39 -18.90 19.80
C LEU A 151 25.85 -20.35 19.63
N ILE A 152 27.13 -20.62 19.85
CA ILE A 152 27.68 -21.98 19.82
C ILE A 152 27.14 -22.70 21.06
N ALA A 153 26.23 -23.67 20.88
CA ALA A 153 25.57 -24.39 21.96
C ALA A 153 26.53 -25.24 22.83
N HIS A 154 27.73 -25.54 22.33
CA HIS A 154 28.73 -26.36 23.02
C HIS A 154 30.02 -25.59 23.31
N ALA A 155 29.90 -24.39 23.86
CA ALA A 155 31.07 -23.66 24.34
C ALA A 155 31.43 -24.11 25.76
N ASP A 156 32.48 -24.93 25.88
CA ASP A 156 33.03 -25.37 27.16
C ASP A 156 33.56 -24.14 27.95
N PRO A 157 33.04 -23.85 29.16
CA PRO A 157 33.40 -22.65 29.92
C PRO A 157 34.90 -22.55 30.23
N GLU A 158 35.56 -23.70 30.41
CA GLU A 158 36.99 -23.78 30.73
C GLU A 158 37.87 -23.41 29.52
N ALA A 159 37.47 -23.82 28.31
CA ALA A 159 38.20 -23.50 27.08
C ALA A 159 38.17 -21.98 26.77
N GLN A 160 37.08 -21.29 27.13
CA GLN A 160 36.99 -19.83 26.98
C GLN A 160 37.87 -19.07 27.99
N ALA A 161 38.01 -19.59 29.21
CA ALA A 161 38.86 -18.98 30.23
C ALA A 161 40.36 -19.12 29.90
N ALA A 162 40.77 -20.26 29.35
CA ALA A 162 42.15 -20.50 28.90
C ALA A 162 42.55 -19.57 27.74
N TYR A 163 41.64 -19.33 26.80
CA TYR A 163 41.87 -18.41 25.67
C TYR A 163 42.01 -16.95 26.12
N LYS A 164 41.27 -16.52 27.15
CA LYS A 164 41.39 -15.16 27.71
C LYS A 164 42.70 -14.90 28.47
N LYS A 165 43.38 -15.94 28.97
CA LYS A 165 44.59 -15.80 29.82
C LYS A 165 45.93 -15.95 29.11
N THR A 166 45.95 -16.38 27.85
CA THR A 166 47.21 -16.56 27.11
C THR A 166 47.25 -15.61 25.92
N PRO A 167 47.97 -14.47 25.98
CA PRO A 167 48.29 -13.74 24.77
C PRO A 167 49.34 -14.57 24.03
N GLN A 168 48.98 -15.24 22.94
CA GLN A 168 50.01 -15.72 22.03
C GLN A 168 50.69 -14.49 21.42
N THR A 169 51.92 -14.23 21.86
CA THR A 169 52.85 -13.30 21.24
C THR A 169 52.84 -13.53 19.74
N GLY A 170 52.21 -12.62 19.00
CA GLY A 170 52.15 -12.70 17.54
C GLY A 170 53.56 -12.77 16.98
N ARG A 171 53.86 -13.79 16.17
CA ARG A 171 55.08 -13.84 15.37
C ARG A 171 55.15 -12.58 14.51
N GLN A 172 56.11 -11.68 14.81
CA GLN A 172 56.40 -10.53 13.96
C GLN A 172 56.74 -11.04 12.55
N SER A 173 55.92 -10.68 11.57
CA SER A 173 56.27 -10.92 10.16
C SER A 173 57.48 -10.05 9.82
N LYS A 174 58.63 -10.66 9.49
CA LYS A 174 59.76 -9.94 8.92
C LYS A 174 59.31 -9.26 7.62
N ARG A 175 59.19 -7.94 7.63
CA ARG A 175 58.99 -7.11 6.43
C ARG A 175 60.18 -7.32 5.49
N ARG A 176 59.96 -7.82 4.27
CA ARG A 176 60.98 -7.80 3.21
C ARG A 176 61.16 -6.35 2.74
N PRO A 177 62.39 -5.85 2.59
CA PRO A 177 62.60 -4.51 2.07
C PRO A 177 62.20 -4.47 0.59
N VAL A 178 61.44 -3.44 0.21
CA VAL A 178 61.07 -3.13 -1.17
C VAL A 178 62.29 -2.53 -1.84
N GLY A 179 62.89 -3.26 -2.79
CA GLY A 179 63.98 -2.75 -3.61
C GLY A 179 63.49 -1.58 -4.49
N HIS A 180 64.23 -0.47 -4.47
CA HIS A 180 64.10 0.60 -5.44
C HIS A 180 65.19 0.46 -6.50
N ARG A 181 64.74 0.54 -7.77
CA ARG A 181 65.46 0.71 -9.05
C ARG A 181 66.81 0.02 -9.23
#